data_AF-A0A1R3IJP0-F1
#
_entry.id   AF-A0A1R3IJP0-F1
#
_cell.length_a   1.000
_cell.length_b   1.000
_cell.length_c   1.000
_cell.angle_alpha   90.00
_cell.angle_beta   90.00
_cell.angle_gamma   90.00
#
_symmetry.space_group_name_H-M   'P 1'
#
loop_
_entity.id
_entity.type
_entity.pdbx_description
1 polymer ?
#
loop_
_entity_poly.entity_id
_entity_poly.type
_entity_poly.pdbx_seq_one_letter_code
_entity_poly.pdbx_strand_id
1 'polypeptide(L)'
;MKAFGVGKRLCGSLSFLLKTSAPNPTLPALSPSFLHSLLSSPWSASQQRGAKVNAIHLRPGNVIEKSGRIYQVVESEHKQRGRGGAMMQLELRDVDNGNKVSLRFGTEEPVERVFVEQKSFQCLYTENKTAFLIEPETFDQLQVPLDLFGKSAAYLKEEMKVTLQLFDGRPLSASVPKHVTCIIKETQTPMKGVSATPRYKKALLDNGLTVQVPPYLDVGEEIIISTEDDSYLSRVKFIYVMIVIKLGSSSFECQNHLD
;
A
#
# COMPACT_ATOMS: atom_id res chain seq x y z
N MET A 1 -17.04 -4.99 67.18
CA MET A 1 -17.20 -3.90 68.17
C MET A 1 -16.35 -4.22 69.40
N LYS A 2 -15.65 -3.22 69.96
CA LYS A 2 -14.46 -3.27 70.88
C LYS A 2 -13.14 -3.43 70.09
N ALA A 3 -12.06 -2.67 70.31
CA ALA A 3 -11.68 -1.79 71.42
C ALA A 3 -10.80 -0.60 70.95
N PHE A 4 -10.78 0.42 71.82
CA PHE A 4 -10.06 1.70 71.82
C PHE A 4 -8.60 1.58 72.31
N GLY A 5 -7.77 2.58 71.99
CA GLY A 5 -6.52 2.96 72.69
C GLY A 5 -5.38 3.28 71.71
N VAL A 6 -4.96 4.51 71.40
CA VAL A 6 -4.57 5.73 72.15
C VAL A 6 -3.28 5.57 72.98
N GLY A 7 -2.24 6.34 72.62
CA GLY A 7 -1.02 6.61 73.41
C GLY A 7 0.14 7.07 72.51
N LYS A 8 0.27 8.34 72.08
CA LYS A 8 0.72 9.58 72.74
C LYS A 8 2.16 9.54 73.33
N ARG A 9 2.94 10.55 72.89
CA ARG A 9 3.97 11.33 73.62
C ARG A 9 5.35 10.65 73.80
N LEU A 10 6.51 11.31 73.83
CA LEU A 10 6.92 12.73 73.94
C LEU A 10 8.44 12.84 73.62
N CYS A 11 8.88 14.07 73.34
CA CYS A 11 10.19 14.72 73.63
C CYS A 11 11.35 13.87 74.17
N GLY A 12 12.62 14.10 73.82
CA GLY A 12 13.27 15.26 73.20
C GLY A 12 14.72 15.37 73.74
N SER A 13 15.50 16.33 73.20
CA SER A 13 16.78 16.83 73.76
C SER A 13 17.98 15.87 73.66
N LEU A 14 19.23 16.28 73.45
CA LEU A 14 19.89 17.58 73.54
C LEU A 14 21.25 17.48 72.77
N SER A 15 21.67 18.60 72.19
CA SER A 15 23.00 19.06 71.70
C SER A 15 24.29 18.25 71.92
N PHE A 16 25.25 18.37 70.97
CA PHE A 16 26.62 18.93 71.12
C PHE A 16 27.45 18.59 69.85
N LEU A 17 27.78 19.55 68.96
CA LEU A 17 28.94 20.48 68.93
C LEU A 17 30.16 19.98 68.11
N LEU A 18 30.37 20.66 66.97
CA LEU A 18 31.58 20.88 66.15
C LEU A 18 32.54 19.72 65.81
N LYS A 19 32.73 19.47 64.50
CA LYS A 19 34.03 19.73 63.85
C LYS A 19 33.91 19.85 62.33
N THR A 20 34.64 20.83 61.83
CA THR A 20 34.98 21.17 60.45
C THR A 20 35.67 20.03 59.68
N SER A 21 35.32 19.84 58.40
CA SER A 21 36.28 19.84 57.27
C SER A 21 35.57 19.39 55.99
N ALA A 22 35.66 20.22 54.96
CA ALA A 22 35.25 19.88 53.59
C ALA A 22 35.99 18.63 53.07
N PRO A 23 35.40 17.93 52.10
CA PRO A 23 36.19 17.51 50.95
C PRO A 23 35.56 17.99 49.63
N ASN A 24 36.35 18.72 48.86
CA ASN A 24 36.11 19.02 47.45
C ASN A 24 36.37 17.76 46.59
N PRO A 25 35.92 17.74 45.33
CA PRO A 25 35.38 16.57 44.66
C PRO A 25 36.46 15.71 44.01
N THR A 26 36.41 14.41 44.24
CA THR A 26 37.12 13.43 43.41
C THR A 26 36.14 12.85 42.41
N LEU A 27 36.31 13.25 41.15
CA LEU A 27 35.71 12.58 40.00
C LEU A 27 36.06 11.09 40.06
N PRO A 28 35.09 10.16 39.96
CA PRO A 28 35.42 8.77 39.83
C PRO A 28 36.05 8.52 38.46
N ALA A 29 37.25 7.95 38.51
CA ALA A 29 38.02 7.47 37.38
C ALA A 29 37.19 6.49 36.55
N LEU A 30 37.07 6.82 35.26
CA LEU A 30 36.49 6.00 34.21
C LEU A 30 37.29 4.71 34.06
N SER A 31 36.63 3.57 34.25
CA SER A 31 37.10 2.25 33.81
C SER A 31 37.08 2.18 32.26
N PRO A 32 38.11 1.61 31.59
CA PRO A 32 38.23 1.65 30.13
C PRO A 32 37.31 0.68 29.35
N SER A 33 36.36 0.02 30.00
CA SER A 33 35.43 -0.93 29.36
C SER A 33 33.99 -0.41 29.20
N PHE A 34 33.70 0.83 29.62
CA PHE A 34 32.37 1.46 29.50
C PHE A 34 32.27 2.47 28.35
N LEU A 35 33.15 2.38 27.35
CA LEU A 35 33.19 3.24 26.16
C LEU A 35 33.01 2.45 24.85
N HIS A 36 32.03 1.55 24.81
CA HIS A 36 31.51 1.01 23.55
C HIS A 36 29.97 1.11 23.45
N SER A 37 29.35 1.98 24.24
CA SER A 37 27.89 2.20 24.22
C SER A 37 27.49 3.64 23.83
N LEU A 38 28.40 4.39 23.22
CA LEU A 38 28.11 5.75 22.73
C LEU A 38 28.32 5.89 21.22
N LEU A 39 28.61 4.80 20.52
CA LEU A 39 28.58 4.76 19.07
C LEU A 39 27.39 3.90 18.64
N SER A 40 26.50 4.53 17.87
CA SER A 40 25.37 3.92 17.19
C SER A 40 24.17 3.53 18.08
N SER A 41 23.42 4.55 18.51
CA SER A 41 21.97 4.49 18.27
C SER A 41 21.66 5.41 17.09
N PRO A 42 21.87 4.99 15.83
CA PRO A 42 21.41 5.75 14.67
C PRO A 42 19.90 5.53 14.45
N TRP A 43 19.27 4.65 15.23
CA TRP A 43 17.98 4.04 14.85
C TRP A 43 16.74 4.71 15.44
N SER A 44 16.86 5.71 16.32
CA SER A 44 15.68 6.56 16.64
C SER A 44 15.29 7.50 15.48
N ALA A 45 15.91 7.32 14.32
CA ALA A 45 15.62 7.99 13.07
C ALA A 45 15.06 7.01 12.04
N SER A 46 13.98 6.29 12.36
CA SER A 46 12.91 6.13 11.35
C SER A 46 11.82 7.11 11.71
N GLN A 47 12.06 8.36 11.36
CA GLN A 47 11.11 9.42 11.59
C GLN A 47 10.83 10.10 10.27
N GLN A 48 10.27 9.33 9.34
CA GLN A 48 9.40 9.89 8.31
C GLN A 48 8.09 10.31 8.99
N ARG A 49 8.20 11.24 9.96
CA ARG A 49 7.06 11.81 10.66
C ARG A 49 6.25 12.57 9.63
N GLY A 50 5.00 12.17 9.48
CA GLY A 50 4.07 12.73 8.53
C GLY A 50 4.02 14.25 8.50
N ALA A 51 3.55 14.82 7.40
CA ALA A 51 3.27 16.25 7.31
C ALA A 51 1.97 16.58 8.07
N LYS A 52 1.98 17.67 8.84
CA LYS A 52 0.77 18.22 9.45
C LYS A 52 -0.04 18.93 8.36
N VAL A 53 -1.22 18.40 8.05
CA VAL A 53 -2.08 18.87 6.96
C VAL A 53 -3.50 19.08 7.49
N ASN A 54 -4.19 20.13 7.03
CA ASN A 54 -5.58 20.36 7.43
C ASN A 54 -6.51 19.27 6.90
N ALA A 55 -7.54 18.93 7.67
CA ALA A 55 -8.48 17.86 7.34
C ALA A 55 -9.17 18.02 5.96
N ILE A 56 -9.35 19.26 5.48
CA ILE A 56 -9.94 19.54 4.15
C ILE A 56 -9.12 19.03 2.97
N HIS A 57 -7.80 18.90 3.13
CA HIS A 57 -6.90 18.41 2.09
C HIS A 57 -6.76 16.89 2.08
N LEU A 58 -7.44 16.19 2.99
CA LEU A 58 -7.46 14.73 2.99
C LEU A 58 -8.31 14.22 1.83
N ARG A 59 -7.80 13.19 1.16
CA ARG A 59 -8.41 12.51 0.03
C ARG A 59 -8.41 11.00 0.29
N PRO A 60 -9.33 10.25 -0.34
CA PRO A 60 -9.28 8.79 -0.32
C PRO A 60 -7.89 8.28 -0.74
N GLY A 61 -7.38 7.27 -0.04
CA GLY A 61 -6.05 6.71 -0.23
C GLY A 61 -4.94 7.36 0.60
N ASN A 62 -5.16 8.54 1.20
CA ASN A 62 -4.20 9.10 2.14
C ASN A 62 -4.14 8.27 3.42
N VAL A 63 -2.97 8.22 4.04
CA VAL A 63 -2.77 7.57 5.35
C VAL A 63 -2.53 8.64 6.40
N ILE A 64 -3.21 8.52 7.53
CA ILE A 64 -3.16 9.46 8.64
C ILE A 64 -2.86 8.75 9.94
N GLU A 65 -2.19 9.45 10.84
CA GLU A 65 -1.98 9.00 12.21
C GLU A 65 -2.94 9.74 13.14
N LYS A 66 -3.66 9.00 13.98
CA LYS A 66 -4.52 9.57 15.03
C LYS A 66 -4.47 8.68 16.26
N SER A 67 -4.17 9.27 17.41
CA SER A 67 -4.12 8.55 18.71
C SER A 67 -3.12 7.38 18.71
N GLY A 68 -1.98 7.52 18.01
CA GLY A 68 -0.94 6.51 17.91
C GLY A 68 -1.32 5.28 17.06
N ARG A 69 -2.38 5.39 16.24
CA ARG A 69 -2.79 4.37 15.27
C ARG A 69 -2.80 4.96 13.87
N ILE A 70 -2.54 4.08 12.91
CA ILE A 70 -2.45 4.43 11.50
C ILE A 70 -3.75 4.03 10.81
N TYR A 71 -4.31 4.98 10.07
CA TYR A 71 -5.55 4.81 9.37
C TYR A 71 -5.40 5.18 7.90
N GLN A 72 -5.97 4.37 7.02
CA GLN A 72 -6.15 4.70 5.61
C GLN A 72 -7.51 5.37 5.41
N VAL A 73 -7.54 6.51 4.72
CA VAL A 73 -8.80 7.20 4.36
C VAL A 73 -9.47 6.41 3.23
N VAL A 74 -10.66 5.88 3.49
CA VAL A 74 -11.49 5.18 2.49
C VAL A 74 -12.39 6.18 1.77
N GLU A 75 -13.04 7.05 2.53
CA GLU A 75 -13.97 8.03 1.99
C GLU A 75 -13.86 9.37 2.73
N SER A 76 -14.07 10.46 2.01
CA SER A 76 -14.02 11.82 2.55
C SER A 76 -15.24 12.61 2.11
N GLU A 77 -16.06 13.04 3.07
CA GLU A 77 -17.25 13.84 2.84
C GLU A 77 -17.10 15.23 3.48
N HIS A 78 -17.26 16.28 2.68
CA HIS A 78 -17.34 17.65 3.18
C HIS A 78 -18.81 18.03 3.40
N LYS A 79 -19.25 18.14 4.66
CA LYS A 79 -20.63 18.48 5.01
C LYS A 79 -20.71 19.92 5.50
N GLN A 80 -21.44 20.74 4.75
CA GLN A 80 -21.83 22.08 5.16
C GLN A 80 -23.20 22.02 5.84
N ARG A 81 -23.30 22.51 7.08
CA ARG A 81 -24.59 22.66 7.76
C ARG A 81 -25.11 24.07 7.46
N GLY A 82 -26.39 24.20 7.07
CA GLY A 82 -26.92 25.49 6.61
C GLY A 82 -26.65 26.67 7.55
N ARG A 83 -26.77 26.45 8.87
CA ARG A 83 -26.39 27.41 9.92
C ARG A 83 -25.37 26.78 10.88
N GLY A 84 -24.18 26.46 10.38
CA GLY A 84 -23.06 25.93 11.17
C GLY A 84 -21.75 25.89 10.38
N GLY A 85 -20.64 25.73 11.08
CA GLY A 85 -19.33 25.56 10.45
C GLY A 85 -19.27 24.31 9.57
N ALA A 86 -18.39 24.32 8.57
CA ALA A 86 -18.17 23.17 7.71
C ALA A 86 -17.39 22.07 8.47
N MET A 87 -17.83 20.83 8.33
CA MET A 87 -17.21 19.66 8.96
C MET A 87 -16.78 18.66 7.90
N MET A 88 -15.61 18.05 8.10
CA MET A 88 -15.14 16.92 7.32
C MET A 88 -15.53 15.64 8.04
N GLN A 89 -16.30 14.78 7.39
CA GLN A 89 -16.55 13.42 7.85
C GLN A 89 -15.66 12.48 7.03
N LEU A 90 -14.82 11.72 7.72
CA LEU A 90 -13.91 10.76 7.09
C LEU A 90 -14.27 9.35 7.53
N GLU A 91 -14.36 8.45 6.56
CA GLU A 91 -14.37 7.01 6.82
C GLU A 91 -12.95 6.49 6.72
N LEU A 92 -12.47 5.93 7.82
CA LEU A 92 -11.11 5.48 8.01
C LEU A 92 -11.09 3.96 8.14
N ARG A 93 -10.05 3.31 7.63
CA ARG A 93 -9.75 1.90 7.86
C ARG A 93 -8.47 1.79 8.67
N ASP A 94 -8.55 1.15 9.83
CA ASP A 94 -7.38 0.82 10.65
C ASP A 94 -6.47 -0.14 9.86
N VAL A 95 -5.18 0.18 9.76
CA VAL A 95 -4.21 -0.65 9.05
C VAL A 95 -3.92 -1.95 9.80
N ASP A 96 -3.88 -1.92 11.13
CA ASP A 96 -3.53 -3.09 11.94
C ASP A 96 -4.73 -4.04 12.10
N ASN A 97 -5.91 -3.48 12.37
CA ASN A 97 -7.11 -4.27 12.65
C ASN A 97 -8.02 -4.45 11.43
N GLY A 98 -7.85 -3.66 10.36
CA GLY A 98 -8.76 -3.64 9.21
C GLY A 98 -10.14 -3.04 9.48
N ASN A 99 -10.43 -2.60 10.72
CA ASN A 99 -11.72 -2.08 11.15
C ASN A 99 -12.01 -0.71 10.53
N LYS A 100 -13.26 -0.50 10.12
CA LYS A 100 -13.74 0.81 9.61
C LYS A 100 -14.24 1.69 10.76
N VAL A 101 -13.78 2.93 10.81
CA VAL A 101 -14.13 3.93 11.83
C VAL A 101 -14.50 5.24 11.15
N SER A 102 -15.64 5.83 11.52
CA SER A 102 -16.04 7.16 11.04
C SER A 102 -15.59 8.24 12.03
N LEU A 103 -14.72 9.15 11.62
CA LEU A 103 -14.30 10.31 12.43
C LEU A 103 -14.78 11.61 11.79
N ARG A 104 -15.04 12.61 12.64
CA ARG A 104 -15.44 13.96 12.22
C ARG A 104 -14.36 14.94 12.63
N PHE A 105 -13.90 15.74 11.69
CA PHE A 105 -12.87 16.74 11.87
C PHE A 105 -13.42 18.13 11.55
N GLY A 106 -12.91 19.14 12.26
CA GLY A 106 -13.08 20.53 11.84
C GLY A 106 -12.35 20.80 10.52
N THR A 107 -12.82 21.77 9.73
CA THR A 107 -12.17 22.11 8.44
C THR A 107 -10.71 22.53 8.60
N GLU A 108 -10.41 23.26 9.68
CA GLU A 108 -9.06 23.75 10.02
C GLU A 108 -8.36 22.86 11.05
N GLU A 109 -8.95 21.72 11.43
CA GLU A 109 -8.29 20.81 12.36
C GLU A 109 -7.07 20.19 11.68
N PRO A 110 -5.87 20.32 12.27
CA PRO A 110 -4.68 19.74 11.68
C PRO A 110 -4.61 18.24 11.98
N VAL A 111 -4.28 17.46 10.97
CA VAL A 111 -4.13 16.00 11.02
C VAL A 111 -2.71 15.64 10.59
N GLU A 112 -2.13 14.62 11.22
CA GLU A 112 -0.82 14.11 10.86
C GLU A 112 -0.98 13.15 9.69
N ARG A 113 -0.55 13.57 8.49
CA ARG A 113 -0.58 12.76 7.28
C ARG A 113 0.75 12.05 7.11
N VAL A 114 0.70 10.73 7.10
CA VAL A 114 1.88 9.89 6.93
C VAL A 114 2.21 9.72 5.44
N PHE A 115 3.49 9.73 5.10
CA PHE A 115 3.94 9.47 3.74
C PHE A 115 3.94 7.96 3.48
N VAL A 116 3.40 7.58 2.33
CA VAL A 116 3.33 6.19 1.88
C VAL A 116 4.24 6.06 0.69
N GLU A 117 5.07 5.03 0.68
CA GLU A 117 5.96 4.74 -0.43
C GLU A 117 5.19 3.95 -1.48
N GLN A 118 5.20 4.44 -2.71
CA GLN A 118 4.61 3.72 -3.83
C GLN A 118 5.72 3.10 -4.66
N LYS A 119 5.74 1.77 -4.72
CA LYS A 119 6.77 1.00 -5.42
C LYS A 119 6.14 0.03 -6.41
N SER A 120 6.85 -0.24 -7.51
CA SER A 120 6.44 -1.22 -8.51
C SER A 120 7.08 -2.57 -8.24
N PHE A 121 6.28 -3.62 -8.25
CA PHE A 121 6.70 -5.01 -8.11
C PHE A 121 6.28 -5.81 -9.33
N GLN A 122 6.88 -6.98 -9.54
CA GLN A 122 6.45 -7.96 -10.52
C GLN A 122 5.83 -9.15 -9.80
N CYS A 123 4.69 -9.63 -10.30
CA CYS A 123 4.05 -10.82 -9.78
C CYS A 123 4.79 -12.06 -10.28
N LEU A 124 5.26 -12.91 -9.37
CA LEU A 124 5.89 -14.18 -9.73
C LEU A 124 4.81 -15.24 -9.94
N TYR A 125 4.11 -15.57 -8.87
CA TYR A 125 3.02 -16.54 -8.86
C TYR A 125 2.06 -16.24 -7.70
N THR A 126 0.93 -16.92 -7.70
CA THR A 126 -0.06 -16.85 -6.62
C THR A 126 -0.25 -18.24 -6.02
N GLU A 127 -0.23 -18.35 -4.69
CA GLU A 127 -0.40 -19.62 -3.97
C GLU A 127 -1.33 -19.40 -2.79
N ASN A 128 -2.30 -20.29 -2.55
CA ASN A 128 -3.11 -20.33 -1.31
C ASN A 128 -3.68 -18.96 -0.85
N LYS A 129 -4.07 -18.10 -1.80
CA LYS A 129 -4.58 -16.73 -1.60
C LYS A 129 -3.53 -15.66 -1.23
N THR A 130 -2.27 -15.92 -1.50
CA THR A 130 -1.15 -14.99 -1.36
C THR A 130 -0.48 -14.81 -2.72
N ALA A 131 -0.19 -13.57 -3.08
CA ALA A 131 0.64 -13.22 -4.23
C ALA A 131 2.09 -13.06 -3.78
N PHE A 132 3.00 -13.73 -4.49
CA PHE A 132 4.43 -13.57 -4.31
C PHE A 132 4.93 -12.55 -5.33
N LEU A 133 5.47 -11.46 -4.83
CA LEU A 133 5.89 -10.31 -5.61
C LEU A 133 7.39 -10.09 -5.45
N ILE A 134 8.05 -9.59 -6.48
CA ILE A 134 9.47 -9.24 -6.44
C ILE A 134 9.69 -7.79 -6.87
N GLU A 135 10.51 -7.05 -6.12
CA GLU A 135 10.93 -5.70 -6.51
C GLU A 135 12.01 -5.81 -7.62
N PRO A 136 11.87 -5.15 -8.78
CA PRO A 136 12.81 -5.30 -9.88
C PRO A 136 14.19 -4.66 -9.62
N GLU A 137 14.29 -3.74 -8.65
CA GLU A 137 15.54 -3.03 -8.35
C GLU A 137 16.34 -3.70 -7.23
N THR A 138 15.68 -4.07 -6.13
CA THR A 138 16.33 -4.69 -4.96
C THR A 138 16.26 -6.21 -4.97
N PHE A 139 15.43 -6.81 -5.83
CA PHE A 139 15.10 -8.24 -5.84
C PHE A 139 14.50 -8.75 -4.51
N ASP A 140 13.97 -7.83 -3.70
CA ASP A 140 13.28 -8.18 -2.46
C ASP A 140 11.94 -8.84 -2.77
N GLN A 141 11.70 -9.99 -2.14
CA GLN A 141 10.45 -10.73 -2.27
C GLN A 141 9.48 -10.33 -1.17
N LEU A 142 8.25 -10.01 -1.56
CA LEU A 142 7.18 -9.65 -0.66
C LEU A 142 5.99 -10.59 -0.85
N GLN A 143 5.46 -11.07 0.26
CA GLN A 143 4.24 -11.87 0.29
C GLN A 143 3.06 -10.94 0.60
N VAL A 144 2.09 -10.88 -0.31
CA VAL A 144 0.94 -9.98 -0.20
C VAL A 144 -0.35 -10.79 -0.28
N PRO A 145 -1.25 -10.71 0.72
CA PRO A 145 -2.53 -11.41 0.65
C PRO A 145 -3.39 -10.85 -0.49
N LEU A 146 -4.07 -11.74 -1.24
CA LEU A 146 -4.92 -11.37 -2.37
C LEU A 146 -6.09 -10.46 -1.98
N ASP A 147 -6.50 -10.49 -0.71
CA ASP A 147 -7.55 -9.61 -0.17
C ASP A 147 -7.21 -8.12 -0.33
N LEU A 148 -5.92 -7.76 -0.38
CA LEU A 148 -5.47 -6.38 -0.60
C LEU A 148 -5.62 -5.93 -2.07
N PHE A 149 -5.69 -6.87 -3.02
CA PHE A 149 -5.97 -6.60 -4.43
C PHE A 149 -7.48 -6.53 -4.72
N GLY A 150 -8.32 -7.04 -3.82
CA GLY A 150 -9.78 -7.03 -3.97
C GLY A 150 -10.25 -7.75 -5.23
N LYS A 151 -11.14 -7.11 -6.00
CA LYS A 151 -11.67 -7.66 -7.27
C LYS A 151 -10.60 -7.80 -8.34
N SER A 152 -9.60 -6.92 -8.33
CA SER A 152 -8.54 -6.90 -9.33
C SER A 152 -7.58 -8.09 -9.20
N ALA A 153 -7.67 -8.88 -8.12
CA ALA A 153 -6.92 -10.12 -7.95
C ALA A 153 -7.14 -11.12 -9.10
N ALA A 154 -8.34 -11.15 -9.69
CA ALA A 154 -8.65 -12.04 -10.81
C ALA A 154 -7.92 -11.66 -12.11
N TYR A 155 -7.33 -10.46 -12.19
CA TYR A 155 -6.52 -10.02 -13.33
C TYR A 155 -5.03 -10.25 -13.13
N LEU A 156 -4.61 -10.79 -11.98
CA LEU A 156 -3.21 -11.09 -11.72
C LEU A 156 -2.71 -12.19 -12.66
N LYS A 157 -1.65 -11.87 -13.39
CA LYS A 157 -0.90 -12.79 -14.24
C LYS A 157 0.54 -12.83 -13.76
N GLU A 158 1.20 -13.94 -14.03
CA GLU A 158 2.64 -14.07 -13.85
C GLU A 158 3.38 -13.02 -14.70
N GLU A 159 4.53 -12.56 -14.21
CA GLU A 159 5.37 -11.52 -14.81
C GLU A 159 4.70 -10.13 -14.95
N MET A 160 3.48 -9.95 -14.43
CA MET A 160 2.79 -8.67 -14.50
C MET A 160 3.33 -7.68 -13.49
N LYS A 161 3.55 -6.44 -13.93
CA LYS A 161 3.93 -5.32 -13.05
C LYS A 161 2.71 -4.85 -12.25
N VAL A 162 2.83 -4.83 -10.92
CA VAL A 162 1.83 -4.32 -9.98
C VAL A 162 2.42 -3.17 -9.17
N THR A 163 1.56 -2.30 -8.66
CA THR A 163 1.96 -1.18 -7.82
C THR A 163 1.53 -1.43 -6.40
N LEU A 164 2.46 -1.36 -5.45
CA LEU A 164 2.18 -1.50 -4.02
C LEU A 164 2.38 -0.17 -3.31
N GLN A 165 1.48 0.09 -2.37
CA GLN A 165 1.62 1.16 -1.38
C GLN A 165 2.12 0.54 -0.08
N LEU A 166 3.35 0.89 0.29
CA LEU A 166 4.06 0.37 1.45
C LEU A 166 4.17 1.45 2.53
N PHE A 167 3.99 1.02 3.77
CA PHE A 167 4.25 1.84 4.94
C PHE A 167 5.05 1.03 5.96
N ASP A 168 6.26 1.49 6.30
CA ASP A 168 7.21 0.77 7.17
C ASP A 168 7.38 -0.71 6.78
N GLY A 169 7.46 -0.98 5.47
CA GLY A 169 7.59 -2.34 4.92
C GLY A 169 6.30 -3.17 4.91
N ARG A 170 5.18 -2.64 5.40
CA ARG A 170 3.86 -3.31 5.38
C ARG A 170 3.05 -2.90 4.15
N PRO A 171 2.50 -3.85 3.37
CA PRO A 171 1.63 -3.54 2.24
C PRO A 171 0.26 -3.06 2.73
N LEU A 172 -0.13 -1.85 2.33
CA LEU A 172 -1.43 -1.25 2.66
C LEU A 172 -2.47 -1.51 1.57
N SER A 173 -2.07 -1.29 0.33
CA SER A 173 -2.93 -1.42 -0.83
C SER A 173 -2.09 -1.89 -2.02
N ALA A 174 -2.68 -2.76 -2.82
CA ALA A 174 -2.06 -3.27 -4.04
C ALA A 174 -2.96 -2.94 -5.23
N SER A 175 -2.38 -2.37 -6.28
CA SER A 175 -3.08 -2.00 -7.50
C SER A 175 -2.49 -2.74 -8.69
N VAL A 176 -3.37 -3.36 -9.46
CA VAL A 176 -3.07 -3.86 -10.80
C VAL A 176 -3.09 -2.68 -11.78
N PRO A 177 -2.33 -2.73 -12.89
CA PRO A 177 -2.48 -1.77 -13.98
C PRO A 177 -3.93 -1.64 -14.43
N LYS A 178 -4.32 -0.42 -14.82
CA LYS A 178 -5.67 -0.10 -15.30
C LYS A 178 -6.08 -0.89 -16.54
N HIS A 179 -5.10 -1.31 -17.33
CA HIS A 179 -5.31 -2.02 -18.59
C HIS A 179 -4.55 -3.33 -18.55
N VAL A 180 -5.27 -4.43 -18.75
CA VAL A 180 -4.70 -5.78 -18.76
C VAL A 180 -5.10 -6.47 -20.05
N THR A 181 -4.13 -7.16 -20.66
CA THR A 181 -4.35 -7.99 -21.84
C THR A 181 -4.82 -9.38 -21.40
N CYS A 182 -5.99 -9.79 -21.87
CA CYS A 182 -6.58 -11.10 -21.60
C CYS A 182 -6.89 -11.83 -22.90
N ILE A 183 -6.80 -13.16 -22.87
CA ILE A 183 -7.12 -14.00 -24.02
C ILE A 183 -8.56 -14.51 -23.86
N ILE A 184 -9.31 -14.49 -24.96
CA ILE A 184 -10.66 -15.06 -25.01
C ILE A 184 -10.56 -16.59 -25.06
N LYS A 185 -11.04 -17.27 -24.01
CA LYS A 185 -11.05 -18.74 -23.93
C LYS A 185 -12.27 -19.35 -24.61
N GLU A 186 -13.45 -18.81 -24.35
CA GLU A 186 -14.71 -19.31 -24.91
C GLU A 186 -15.65 -18.14 -25.21
N THR A 187 -16.37 -18.20 -26.34
CA THR A 187 -17.41 -17.22 -26.66
C THR A 187 -18.65 -17.90 -27.18
N GLN A 188 -19.79 -17.25 -26.98
CA GLN A 188 -21.02 -17.68 -27.62
C GLN A 188 -20.92 -17.43 -29.14
N THR A 189 -21.14 -18.48 -29.93
CA THR A 189 -21.21 -18.38 -31.39
C THR A 189 -22.38 -17.48 -31.78
N PRO A 190 -22.20 -16.51 -32.69
CA PRO A 190 -23.31 -15.71 -33.17
C PRO A 190 -24.33 -16.61 -33.88
N MET A 191 -25.58 -16.59 -33.42
CA MET A 191 -26.68 -17.19 -34.18
C MET A 191 -26.79 -16.45 -35.52
N LYS A 192 -26.49 -17.17 -36.60
CA LYS A 192 -26.67 -16.69 -37.98
C LYS A 192 -28.17 -16.44 -38.21
N GLY A 193 -28.66 -15.23 -37.98
CA GLY A 193 -30.04 -14.92 -38.36
C GLY A 193 -30.74 -13.68 -37.80
N VAL A 194 -30.28 -12.99 -36.75
CA VAL A 194 -31.07 -11.87 -36.21
C VAL A 194 -30.26 -10.66 -35.73
N SER A 195 -30.63 -9.51 -36.31
CA SER A 195 -30.46 -8.10 -35.88
C SER A 195 -29.20 -7.36 -36.32
N ALA A 196 -29.43 -6.29 -37.10
CA ALA A 196 -28.47 -5.27 -37.51
C ALA A 196 -28.01 -4.33 -36.37
N THR A 197 -28.46 -4.55 -35.13
CA THR A 197 -27.98 -3.81 -33.95
C THR A 197 -26.72 -4.49 -33.41
N PRO A 198 -25.62 -3.76 -33.15
CA PRO A 198 -24.45 -4.33 -32.50
C PRO A 198 -24.83 -4.80 -31.10
N ARG A 199 -25.02 -6.11 -30.93
CA ARG A 199 -25.25 -6.74 -29.64
C ARG A 199 -23.92 -7.25 -29.12
N TYR A 200 -23.57 -6.87 -27.89
CA TYR A 200 -22.43 -7.45 -27.20
C TYR A 200 -22.71 -8.91 -26.88
N LYS A 201 -21.73 -9.78 -27.13
CA LYS A 201 -21.75 -11.18 -26.72
C LYS A 201 -20.99 -11.35 -25.40
N LYS A 202 -21.39 -12.34 -24.61
CA LYS A 202 -20.63 -12.72 -23.41
C LYS A 202 -19.46 -13.61 -23.83
N ALA A 203 -18.26 -13.28 -23.36
CA ALA A 203 -17.04 -14.05 -23.56
C ALA A 203 -16.42 -14.40 -22.21
N LEU A 204 -15.95 -15.64 -22.09
CA LEU A 204 -15.14 -16.12 -20.98
C LEU A 204 -13.67 -15.90 -21.29
N LEU A 205 -12.96 -15.27 -20.37
CA LEU A 205 -11.53 -15.04 -20.46
C LEU A 205 -10.74 -16.22 -19.90
N ASP A 206 -9.44 -16.24 -20.21
CA ASP A 206 -8.42 -17.09 -19.58
C ASP A 206 -8.51 -17.11 -18.04
N ASN A 207 -8.75 -15.95 -17.44
CA ASN A 207 -8.84 -15.79 -15.99
C ASN A 207 -10.19 -16.25 -15.39
N GLY A 208 -11.13 -16.74 -16.22
CA GLY A 208 -12.46 -17.21 -15.78
C GLY A 208 -13.50 -16.10 -15.60
N LEU A 209 -13.15 -14.84 -15.83
CA LEU A 209 -14.09 -13.71 -15.82
C LEU A 209 -14.93 -13.69 -17.10
N THR A 210 -16.18 -13.24 -16.98
CA THR A 210 -17.09 -13.07 -18.12
C THR A 210 -17.23 -11.59 -18.47
N VAL A 211 -16.83 -11.21 -19.69
CA VAL A 211 -16.89 -9.82 -20.17
C VAL A 211 -17.80 -9.70 -21.39
N GLN A 212 -18.42 -8.54 -21.56
CA GLN A 212 -19.21 -8.20 -22.74
C GLN A 212 -18.28 -7.70 -23.85
N VAL A 213 -18.23 -8.44 -24.95
CA VAL A 213 -17.32 -8.14 -26.07
C VAL A 213 -18.10 -7.98 -27.37
N PRO A 214 -17.61 -7.17 -28.31
CA PRO A 214 -18.22 -7.05 -29.64
C PRO A 214 -18.34 -8.40 -30.38
N PRO A 215 -19.33 -8.56 -31.28
CA PRO A 215 -19.64 -9.84 -31.91
C PRO A 215 -18.57 -10.32 -32.93
N TYR A 216 -17.68 -9.44 -33.39
CA TYR A 216 -16.64 -9.74 -34.38
C TYR A 216 -15.39 -10.41 -33.81
N LEU A 217 -15.27 -10.55 -32.49
CA LEU A 217 -14.10 -11.14 -31.83
C LEU A 217 -14.25 -12.65 -31.72
N ASP A 218 -13.26 -13.43 -32.10
CA ASP A 218 -13.30 -14.89 -32.00
C ASP A 218 -12.49 -15.44 -30.81
N VAL A 219 -12.56 -16.76 -30.59
CA VAL A 219 -11.79 -17.45 -29.55
C VAL A 219 -10.30 -17.38 -29.89
N GLY A 220 -9.45 -17.16 -28.88
CA GLY A 220 -8.00 -17.04 -29.04
C GLY A 220 -7.51 -15.63 -29.36
N GLU A 221 -8.40 -14.64 -29.47
CA GLU A 221 -8.00 -13.25 -29.66
C GLU A 221 -7.60 -12.58 -28.34
N GLU A 222 -6.56 -11.73 -28.40
CA GLU A 222 -6.11 -10.89 -27.29
C GLU A 222 -6.88 -9.56 -27.25
N ILE A 223 -7.43 -9.25 -26.09
CA ILE A 223 -8.20 -8.04 -25.85
C ILE A 223 -7.66 -7.29 -24.64
N ILE A 224 -7.75 -5.96 -24.69
CA ILE A 224 -7.40 -5.06 -23.60
C ILE A 224 -8.66 -4.73 -22.82
N ILE A 225 -8.60 -4.97 -21.51
CA ILE A 225 -9.72 -4.81 -20.59
C ILE A 225 -9.35 -3.77 -19.53
N SER A 226 -10.33 -2.95 -19.14
CA SER A 226 -10.23 -2.07 -17.99
C SER A 226 -10.48 -2.85 -16.70
N THR A 227 -9.55 -2.79 -15.73
CA THR A 227 -9.66 -3.50 -14.44
C THR A 227 -10.59 -2.82 -13.43
N GLU A 228 -11.07 -1.61 -13.73
CA GLU A 228 -11.97 -0.84 -12.87
C GLU A 228 -13.45 -1.21 -13.11
N ASP A 229 -13.84 -1.33 -14.37
CA ASP A 229 -15.24 -1.55 -14.80
C ASP A 229 -15.48 -2.90 -15.49
N ASP A 230 -14.44 -3.74 -15.58
CA ASP A 230 -14.43 -5.00 -16.34
C ASP A 230 -14.86 -4.81 -17.82
N SER A 231 -14.58 -3.63 -18.38
CA SER A 231 -15.04 -3.20 -19.70
C SER A 231 -14.02 -3.49 -20.79
N TYR A 232 -14.50 -3.95 -21.95
CA TYR A 232 -13.70 -4.09 -23.16
C TYR A 232 -13.31 -2.71 -23.71
N LEU A 233 -12.02 -2.49 -23.94
CA LEU A 233 -11.51 -1.25 -24.52
C LEU A 233 -11.18 -1.41 -25.99
N SER A 234 -10.25 -2.32 -26.29
CA SER A 234 -9.74 -2.49 -27.64
C SER A 234 -9.18 -3.89 -27.84
N ARG A 235 -9.16 -4.33 -29.11
CA ARG A 235 -8.44 -5.53 -29.52
C ARG A 235 -6.96 -5.19 -29.64
N VAL A 236 -6.09 -6.08 -29.15
CA VAL A 236 -4.65 -5.94 -29.37
C VAL A 236 -4.41 -6.11 -30.87
N LYS A 237 -4.01 -5.01 -31.53
CA LYS A 237 -3.50 -5.08 -32.89
C LYS A 237 -2.02 -5.48 -32.78
N PHE A 238 -1.70 -6.71 -33.15
CA PHE A 238 -0.32 -7.12 -33.39
C PHE A 238 0.24 -6.35 -34.59
N ILE A 239 0.64 -5.09 -34.39
CA ILE A 239 1.28 -4.26 -35.42
C ILE A 239 2.82 -4.44 -35.40
N TYR A 240 3.39 -5.06 -34.37
CA TYR A 240 4.82 -4.92 -34.10
C TYR A 240 5.73 -6.12 -34.43
N VAL A 241 5.21 -7.31 -34.79
CA VAL A 241 6.10 -8.47 -35.05
C VAL A 241 6.52 -8.59 -36.52
N MET A 242 5.75 -8.05 -37.47
CA MET A 242 6.13 -8.13 -38.89
C MET A 242 7.27 -7.20 -39.31
N ILE A 243 7.52 -6.09 -38.59
CA ILE A 243 8.54 -5.10 -38.99
C ILE A 243 9.96 -5.57 -38.62
N VAL A 244 10.13 -6.27 -37.50
CA VAL A 244 11.47 -6.71 -37.06
C VAL A 244 11.97 -7.91 -37.87
N ILE A 245 11.09 -8.84 -38.26
CA ILE A 245 11.49 -10.03 -39.03
C ILE A 245 11.80 -9.67 -40.49
N LYS A 246 11.21 -8.61 -41.05
CA LYS A 246 11.42 -8.20 -42.45
C LYS A 246 12.65 -7.31 -42.67
N LEU A 247 13.21 -6.73 -41.60
CA LEU A 247 14.46 -5.96 -41.63
C LEU A 247 15.69 -6.76 -41.17
N GLY A 248 15.49 -7.93 -40.55
CA GLY A 248 16.57 -8.76 -40.00
C GLY A 248 17.18 -9.78 -40.97
N SER A 249 16.62 -9.98 -42.17
CA SER A 249 17.03 -11.03 -43.11
C SER A 249 17.71 -10.49 -44.39
N SER A 250 18.35 -9.32 -44.34
CA SER A 250 19.05 -8.73 -45.50
C SER A 250 20.42 -8.13 -45.18
N SER A 251 21.12 -8.60 -44.14
CA SER A 251 22.44 -8.04 -43.77
C SER A 251 23.45 -9.04 -43.20
N PHE A 252 23.31 -10.34 -43.46
CA PHE A 252 24.27 -11.36 -43.01
C PHE A 252 24.49 -12.45 -44.07
N GLU A 253 24.91 -12.06 -45.27
CA GLU A 253 25.53 -12.99 -46.22
C GLU A 253 26.45 -12.24 -47.19
N CYS A 254 27.55 -11.69 -46.66
CA CYS A 254 28.64 -11.09 -47.43
C CYS A 254 29.98 -11.24 -46.69
N GLN A 255 30.35 -12.44 -46.25
CA GLN A 255 31.77 -12.75 -46.06
C GLN A 255 31.98 -14.25 -46.21
N ASN A 256 32.97 -14.61 -47.02
CA ASN A 256 33.54 -15.94 -47.28
C ASN A 256 33.08 -16.62 -48.57
N HIS A 257 33.43 -16.00 -49.71
CA HIS A 257 34.02 -16.76 -50.82
C HIS A 257 34.85 -15.82 -51.70
N LEU A 258 36.18 -15.93 -51.61
CA LEU A 258 37.17 -15.82 -52.70
C LEU A 258 38.57 -15.58 -52.09
N ASP A 259 39.43 -16.57 -52.35
CA ASP A 259 40.90 -16.62 -52.34
C ASP A 259 41.68 -16.45 -51.02
#